data_AF-A0A349R108-F1
#
_entry.id   AF-A0A349R108-F1
#
_cell.length_a   1.000
_cell.length_b   1.000
_cell.length_c   1.000
_cell.angle_alpha   90.00
_cell.angle_beta   90.00
_cell.angle_gamma   90.00
#
_symmetry.space_group_name_H-M   'P 1'
#
loop_
_entity.id
_entity.type
_entity.pdbx_description
1 polymer ?
#
loop_
_entity_poly.entity_id
_entity_poly.type
_entity_poly.pdbx_seq_one_letter_code
_entity_poly.pdbx_strand_id
1 'polypeptide(L)'
;ERYKTDGIEHNMYIGASIAPDRNFELYYLRNLRLWQLQVMCAMEQEFRQLQPSLPHLLEVTSLILVFATPISIRFRMDEKQFDIDGSYNVRYEIAKKRIDKAKIKGSTERITQKGKLVIVYSNIHEETEYLGYINLLQHKGLLQDKIEQFEVEDLQGLVGLKAIRVGFHFQEQ
;
A
#
# COMPACT_ATOMS: atom_id res chain seq x y z
N GLU A 1 -11.51 10.63 -17.96
CA GLU A 1 -10.48 11.69 -17.83
C GLU A 1 -10.70 12.71 -16.67
N ARG A 2 -11.32 12.36 -15.53
CA ARG A 2 -11.53 13.32 -14.40
C ARG A 2 -11.15 12.76 -13.03
N TYR A 3 -10.00 12.11 -12.92
CA TYR A 3 -9.48 11.68 -11.61
C TYR A 3 -7.97 11.92 -11.56
N LYS A 4 -7.59 13.20 -11.58
CA LYS A 4 -6.25 13.61 -11.14
C LYS A 4 -6.34 13.79 -9.63
N THR A 5 -5.89 12.80 -8.88
CA THR A 5 -5.51 13.00 -7.48
C THR A 5 -4.14 13.67 -7.49
N ASP A 6 -3.87 14.56 -6.54
CA ASP A 6 -2.52 15.15 -6.36
C ASP A 6 -1.52 14.13 -5.77
N GLY A 7 -1.96 12.88 -5.56
CA GLY A 7 -1.16 11.78 -5.06
C GLY A 7 -0.48 10.99 -6.18
N ILE A 8 0.68 10.42 -5.85
CA ILE A 8 1.38 9.48 -6.71
C ILE A 8 0.96 8.07 -6.31
N GLU A 9 0.58 7.25 -7.30
CA GLU A 9 0.10 5.89 -7.07
C GLU A 9 0.94 4.91 -7.88
N HIS A 10 1.31 3.80 -7.25
CA HIS A 10 2.05 2.71 -7.88
C HIS A 10 1.33 1.38 -7.66
N ASN A 11 1.03 0.68 -8.75
CA ASN A 11 0.56 -0.70 -8.72
C ASN A 11 1.70 -1.61 -9.15
N MET A 12 1.87 -2.75 -8.50
CA MET A 12 2.84 -3.77 -8.91
C MET A 12 2.13 -5.08 -9.23
N TYR A 13 2.56 -5.71 -10.31
CA TYR A 13 2.07 -7.01 -10.74
C TYR A 13 3.25 -7.94 -10.99
N ILE A 14 3.14 -9.19 -10.56
CA ILE A 14 4.15 -10.23 -10.76
C ILE A 14 3.43 -11.56 -11.03
N GLY A 15 3.93 -12.34 -11.99
CA GLY A 15 3.36 -13.65 -12.30
C GLY A 15 3.86 -14.20 -13.64
N ALA A 16 3.73 -15.50 -13.82
CA ALA A 16 4.10 -16.18 -15.06
C ALA A 16 3.33 -15.66 -16.28
N SER A 17 2.10 -15.17 -16.10
CA SER A 17 1.33 -14.55 -17.20
C SER A 17 1.94 -13.25 -17.73
N ILE A 18 2.81 -12.58 -16.95
CA ILE A 18 3.52 -11.36 -17.36
C ILE A 18 4.87 -11.71 -17.99
N ALA A 19 5.56 -12.70 -17.43
CA ALA A 19 6.84 -13.19 -17.91
C ALA A 19 6.81 -14.73 -18.05
N PRO A 20 6.26 -15.27 -19.16
CA PRO A 20 6.04 -16.71 -19.34
C PRO A 20 7.33 -17.53 -19.29
N ASP A 21 8.44 -16.93 -19.71
CA ASP A 21 9.75 -17.58 -19.76
C ASP A 21 10.45 -17.62 -18.38
N ARG A 22 9.79 -17.13 -17.32
CA ARG A 22 10.32 -17.12 -15.95
C ARG A 22 9.43 -17.94 -15.03
N ASN A 23 10.06 -18.81 -14.23
CA ASN A 23 9.35 -19.53 -13.18
C ASN A 23 8.83 -18.54 -12.13
N PHE A 24 7.55 -18.65 -11.80
CA PHE A 24 6.92 -17.88 -10.74
C PHE A 24 6.58 -18.77 -9.56
N GLU A 25 6.98 -18.30 -8.39
CA GLU A 25 6.70 -18.91 -7.08
C GLU A 25 6.28 -17.80 -6.10
N LEU A 26 5.46 -18.15 -5.12
CA LEU A 26 4.95 -17.21 -4.11
C LEU A 26 6.07 -16.53 -3.30
N TYR A 27 7.25 -17.13 -3.22
CA TYR A 27 8.43 -16.52 -2.61
C TYR A 27 8.81 -15.19 -3.28
N TYR A 28 8.71 -15.08 -4.61
CA TYR A 28 9.00 -13.83 -5.30
C TYR A 28 7.97 -12.73 -4.98
N LEU A 29 6.70 -13.11 -4.81
CA LEU A 29 5.66 -12.17 -4.37
C LEU A 29 5.96 -11.63 -2.96
N ARG A 30 6.39 -12.50 -2.05
CA ARG A 30 6.82 -12.10 -0.69
C ARG A 30 7.99 -11.13 -0.73
N ASN A 31 9.00 -11.40 -1.56
CA ASN A 31 10.14 -10.50 -1.74
C ASN A 31 9.73 -9.15 -2.33
N LEU A 32 8.81 -9.14 -3.30
CA LEU A 32 8.30 -7.89 -3.89
C LEU A 32 7.55 -7.03 -2.85
N ARG A 33 6.76 -7.66 -1.97
CA ARG A 33 6.05 -6.96 -0.87
C ARG A 33 7.02 -6.38 0.16
N LEU A 34 8.02 -7.16 0.56
CA LEU A 34 9.07 -6.65 1.45
C LEU A 34 9.83 -5.49 0.81
N TRP A 35 10.18 -5.63 -0.47
CA TRP A 35 10.84 -4.58 -1.24
C TRP A 35 9.98 -3.31 -1.30
N GLN A 36 8.67 -3.43 -1.54
CA GLN A 36 7.74 -2.28 -1.50
C GLN A 36 7.82 -1.54 -0.16
N LEU A 37 7.79 -2.27 0.96
CA LEU A 37 7.89 -1.64 2.28
C LEU A 37 9.22 -0.93 2.49
N GLN A 38 10.33 -1.53 2.02
CA GLN A 38 11.65 -0.90 2.08
C GLN A 38 11.70 0.37 1.24
N VAL A 39 11.12 0.36 0.04
CA VAL A 39 11.02 1.54 -0.83
C VAL A 39 10.18 2.63 -0.16
N MET A 40 9.04 2.29 0.46
CA MET A 40 8.24 3.29 1.19
C MET A 40 9.03 3.92 2.34
N CYS A 41 9.82 3.15 3.09
CA CYS A 41 10.68 3.69 4.14
C CYS A 41 11.73 4.65 3.57
N ALA A 42 12.41 4.26 2.49
CA ALA A 42 13.41 5.09 1.83
C ALA A 42 12.79 6.39 1.29
N MET A 43 11.62 6.30 0.65
CA MET A 43 10.91 7.46 0.12
C MET A 43 10.52 8.46 1.23
N GLU A 44 10.02 7.98 2.37
CA GLU A 44 9.68 8.87 3.49
C GLU A 44 10.94 9.52 4.08
N GLN A 45 12.05 8.79 4.15
CA GLN A 45 13.33 9.32 4.64
C GLN A 45 13.88 10.41 3.72
N GLU A 46 13.90 10.17 2.40
CA GLU A 46 14.30 11.16 1.40
C GLU A 46 13.36 12.37 1.42
N PHE A 47 12.04 12.14 1.54
CA PHE A 47 11.07 13.22 1.65
C PHE A 47 11.34 14.10 2.88
N ARG A 48 11.63 13.50 4.04
CA ARG A 48 11.97 14.26 5.25
C ARG A 48 13.22 15.12 5.07
N GLN A 49 14.23 14.62 4.37
CA GLN A 49 15.45 15.39 4.09
C GLN A 49 15.18 16.55 3.11
N LEU A 50 14.31 16.32 2.14
CA LEU A 50 13.94 17.32 1.13
C LEU A 50 12.99 18.39 1.70
N GLN A 51 12.08 18.02 2.61
CA GLN A 51 10.98 18.86 3.10
C GLN A 51 11.43 20.27 3.57
N PRO A 52 12.53 20.45 4.34
CA PRO A 52 12.99 21.78 4.76
C PRO A 52 13.44 22.69 3.61
N SER A 53 13.82 22.11 2.47
CA SER A 53 14.27 22.86 1.27
C SER A 53 13.13 23.26 0.34
N LEU A 54 11.92 22.74 0.56
CA LEU A 54 10.78 23.02 -0.29
C LEU A 54 10.23 24.43 -0.02
N PRO A 55 9.78 25.15 -1.07
CA PRO A 55 9.19 26.48 -0.91
C PRO A 55 7.89 26.48 -0.09
N HIS A 56 7.26 25.31 0.04
CA HIS A 56 6.03 25.11 0.80
C HIS A 56 6.18 23.88 1.70
N LEU A 57 5.65 23.98 2.91
CA LEU A 57 5.56 22.87 3.87
C LEU A 57 4.51 21.87 3.39
N LEU A 58 4.91 21.02 2.46
CA LEU A 58 4.13 19.87 2.04
C LEU A 58 4.30 18.76 3.07
N GLU A 59 3.27 17.95 3.25
CA GLU A 59 3.29 16.78 4.11
C GLU A 59 2.69 15.61 3.34
N VAL A 60 3.25 14.43 3.57
CA VAL A 60 2.83 13.20 2.91
C VAL A 60 2.24 12.23 3.92
N THR A 61 1.37 11.36 3.42
CA THR A 61 0.86 10.21 4.15
C THR A 61 1.04 8.97 3.31
N SER A 62 1.58 7.92 3.92
CA SER A 62 1.97 6.70 3.22
C SER A 62 0.95 5.58 3.47
N LEU A 63 0.43 4.99 2.39
CA LEU A 63 -0.57 3.91 2.46
C LEU A 63 -0.25 2.79 1.46
N ILE A 64 -0.37 1.55 1.91
CA ILE A 64 -0.38 0.34 1.09
C ILE A 64 -1.75 -0.32 1.24
N LEU A 65 -2.45 -0.49 0.12
CA LEU A 65 -3.65 -1.32 0.05
C LEU A 65 -3.26 -2.71 -0.45
N VAL A 66 -3.36 -3.71 0.42
CA VAL A 66 -3.05 -5.10 0.10
C VAL A 66 -4.27 -5.73 -0.57
N PHE A 67 -4.11 -6.08 -1.84
CA PHE A 67 -5.14 -6.78 -2.61
C PHE A 67 -4.49 -7.95 -3.35
N ALA A 68 -4.46 -9.12 -2.69
CA ALA A 68 -3.68 -10.27 -3.13
C ALA A 68 -4.43 -11.26 -4.05
N THR A 69 -5.56 -10.86 -4.64
CA THR A 69 -6.33 -11.73 -5.52
C THR A 69 -5.65 -11.84 -6.89
N PRO A 70 -5.44 -13.06 -7.43
CA PRO A 70 -4.97 -13.24 -8.78
C PRO A 70 -5.88 -12.49 -9.77
N ILE A 71 -5.28 -11.76 -10.70
CA ILE A 71 -5.99 -11.06 -11.76
C ILE A 71 -5.63 -11.67 -13.11
N SER A 72 -6.61 -11.68 -14.02
CA SER A 72 -6.38 -12.02 -15.42
C SER A 72 -6.08 -10.74 -16.19
N ILE A 73 -4.99 -10.71 -16.93
CA ILE A 73 -4.62 -9.57 -17.77
C ILE A 73 -4.85 -9.97 -19.23
N ARG A 74 -5.51 -9.10 -20.00
CA ARG A 74 -5.70 -9.27 -21.45
C ARG A 74 -5.09 -8.08 -22.18
N PHE A 75 -4.41 -8.33 -23.28
CA PHE A 75 -3.92 -7.26 -24.14
C PHE A 75 -5.03 -6.87 -25.12
N ARG A 76 -5.48 -5.61 -25.04
CA ARG A 76 -6.43 -5.03 -26.00
C ARG A 76 -5.65 -4.51 -27.21
N MET A 77 -5.79 -5.20 -28.34
CA MET A 77 -5.02 -4.92 -29.56
C MET A 77 -5.35 -3.55 -30.17
N ASP A 78 -6.60 -3.11 -30.04
CA ASP A 78 -7.12 -1.83 -30.50
C ASP A 78 -6.60 -0.66 -29.65
N GLU A 79 -6.62 -0.80 -28.32
CA GLU A 79 -6.13 0.22 -27.39
C GLU A 79 -4.60 0.20 -27.21
N LYS A 80 -3.95 -0.91 -27.59
CA LYS A 80 -2.53 -1.22 -27.32
C LYS A 80 -2.18 -1.14 -25.83
N GLN A 81 -3.11 -1.55 -24.98
CA GLN A 81 -2.96 -1.49 -23.52
C GLN A 81 -3.30 -2.86 -22.91
N PHE A 82 -2.65 -3.14 -21.78
CA PHE A 82 -3.04 -4.26 -20.93
C PHE A 82 -4.24 -3.83 -20.08
N ASP A 83 -5.33 -4.58 -20.18
CA ASP A 83 -6.53 -4.39 -19.37
C ASP A 83 -6.72 -5.57 -18.41
N ILE A 84 -7.31 -5.30 -17.26
CA ILE A 84 -7.55 -6.28 -16.20
C ILE A 84 -8.97 -6.78 -16.33
N ASP A 85 -9.10 -8.10 -16.48
CA ASP A 85 -10.34 -8.77 -16.79
C ASP A 85 -11.09 -9.20 -15.51
N GLY A 86 -12.39 -8.89 -15.43
CA GLY A 86 -13.29 -9.34 -14.36
C GLY A 86 -13.79 -8.27 -13.38
N SER A 87 -14.89 -8.60 -12.66
CA SER A 87 -15.56 -7.72 -11.70
C SER A 87 -14.76 -7.43 -10.41
N TYR A 88 -13.69 -8.20 -10.14
CA TYR A 88 -12.81 -7.99 -9.00
C TYR A 88 -12.06 -6.65 -9.05
N ASN A 89 -11.74 -6.18 -10.25
CA ASN A 89 -11.11 -4.88 -10.46
C ASN A 89 -12.04 -3.72 -9.99
N VAL A 90 -13.36 -3.88 -10.15
CA VAL A 90 -14.32 -2.85 -9.73
C VAL A 90 -14.28 -2.63 -8.21
N ARG A 91 -14.18 -3.71 -7.41
CA ARG A 91 -14.06 -3.59 -5.95
C ARG A 91 -12.75 -2.91 -5.54
N TYR A 92 -11.65 -3.26 -6.19
CA TYR A 92 -10.35 -2.63 -5.98
C TYR A 92 -10.40 -1.12 -6.29
N GLU A 93 -10.93 -0.75 -7.46
CA GLU A 93 -11.05 0.65 -7.89
C GLU A 93 -12.00 1.47 -6.99
N ILE A 94 -13.06 0.85 -6.45
CA ILE A 94 -13.93 1.49 -5.46
C ILE A 94 -13.18 1.69 -4.13
N ALA A 95 -12.43 0.68 -3.67
CA ALA A 95 -11.60 0.77 -2.46
C ALA A 95 -10.64 1.95 -2.56
N LYS A 96 -9.87 1.97 -3.65
CA LYS A 96 -8.82 2.94 -3.94
C LYS A 96 -9.33 4.37 -3.88
N LYS A 97 -10.52 4.64 -4.43
CA LYS A 97 -11.13 5.98 -4.42
C LYS A 97 -11.54 6.49 -3.05
N ARG A 98 -11.68 5.61 -2.06
CA ARG A 98 -12.24 5.95 -0.74
C ARG A 98 -11.25 5.76 0.40
N ILE A 99 -10.32 4.82 0.24
CA ILE A 99 -9.45 4.39 1.33
C ILE A 99 -8.56 5.53 1.87
N ASP A 100 -8.14 6.45 1.02
CA ASP A 100 -7.37 7.64 1.40
C ASP A 100 -8.08 8.53 2.43
N LYS A 101 -9.42 8.59 2.36
CA LYS A 101 -10.26 9.39 3.25
C LYS A 101 -10.88 8.58 4.38
N ALA A 102 -10.58 7.29 4.44
CA ALA A 102 -11.19 6.39 5.38
C ALA A 102 -10.76 6.71 6.81
N LYS A 103 -11.66 6.43 7.74
CA LYS A 103 -11.48 6.62 9.18
C LYS A 103 -11.35 5.29 9.90
N ILE A 104 -10.81 5.37 11.11
CA ILE A 104 -10.87 4.26 12.05
C ILE A 104 -12.33 4.03 12.43
N LYS A 105 -12.79 2.79 12.39
CA LYS A 105 -14.18 2.45 12.68
C LYS A 105 -14.58 2.92 14.08
N GLY A 106 -15.70 3.65 14.16
CA GLY A 106 -16.18 4.23 15.42
C GLY A 106 -15.42 5.49 15.88
N SER A 107 -14.53 6.05 15.05
CA SER A 107 -13.76 7.26 15.34
C SER A 107 -13.91 8.30 14.22
N THR A 108 -13.55 9.55 14.53
CA THR A 108 -13.42 10.63 13.54
C THR A 108 -12.01 10.71 12.94
N GLU A 109 -11.08 9.93 13.47
CA GLU A 109 -9.67 9.91 13.10
C GLU A 109 -9.46 9.21 11.75
N ARG A 110 -8.69 9.84 10.85
CA ARG A 110 -8.28 9.20 9.60
C ARG A 110 -7.32 8.03 9.87
N ILE A 111 -7.39 7.01 9.01
CA ILE A 111 -6.44 5.89 9.11
C ILE A 111 -5.01 6.37 8.80
N THR A 112 -4.85 7.27 7.83
CA THR A 112 -3.58 7.85 7.42
C THR A 112 -3.13 8.98 8.35
N GLN A 113 -1.83 9.00 8.66
CA GLN A 113 -1.18 10.03 9.45
C GLN A 113 0.21 10.32 8.88
N LYS A 114 0.68 11.56 9.08
CA LYS A 114 2.01 12.00 8.64
C LYS A 114 3.09 11.24 9.39
N GLY A 115 4.18 10.87 8.72
CA GLY A 115 5.26 10.12 9.33
C GLY A 115 4.87 8.71 9.77
N LYS A 116 3.74 8.19 9.29
CA LYS A 116 3.30 6.81 9.52
C LYS A 116 2.96 6.12 8.21
N LEU A 117 3.26 4.83 8.17
CA LEU A 117 2.81 3.91 7.14
C LEU A 117 1.52 3.22 7.59
N VAL A 118 0.52 3.20 6.72
CA VAL A 118 -0.70 2.41 6.90
C VAL A 118 -0.72 1.26 5.91
N ILE A 119 -1.01 0.06 6.37
CA ILE A 119 -1.15 -1.14 5.56
C ILE A 119 -2.56 -1.67 5.76
N VAL A 120 -3.40 -1.53 4.74
CA VAL A 120 -4.81 -1.99 4.75
C VAL A 120 -4.89 -3.36 4.11
N TYR A 121 -5.57 -4.29 4.77
CA TYR A 121 -5.72 -5.67 4.34
C TYR A 121 -7.11 -6.22 4.69
N SER A 122 -7.42 -7.40 4.17
CA SER A 122 -8.74 -8.03 4.32
C SER A 122 -8.68 -9.40 5.02
N ASN A 123 -7.52 -10.07 4.97
CA ASN A 123 -7.37 -11.44 5.47
C ASN A 123 -6.33 -11.55 6.59
N ILE A 124 -6.55 -12.48 7.52
CA ILE A 124 -5.62 -12.76 8.64
C ILE A 124 -4.23 -13.26 8.18
N HIS A 125 -4.17 -13.91 7.01
CA HIS A 125 -2.89 -14.33 6.44
C HIS A 125 -2.04 -13.13 6.02
N GLU A 126 -2.67 -12.10 5.43
CA GLU A 126 -2.02 -10.84 5.04
C GLU A 126 -1.50 -10.13 6.30
N GLU A 127 -2.30 -10.08 7.36
CA GLU A 127 -1.88 -9.54 8.66
C GLU A 127 -0.59 -10.19 9.17
N THR A 128 -0.56 -11.52 9.21
CA THR A 128 0.58 -12.29 9.73
C THR A 128 1.84 -12.03 8.88
N GLU A 129 1.68 -12.01 7.56
CA GLU A 129 2.78 -11.77 6.63
C GLU A 129 3.37 -10.36 6.78
N TYR A 130 2.50 -9.33 6.82
CA TYR A 130 2.93 -7.95 6.94
C TYR A 130 3.50 -7.60 8.32
N LEU A 131 2.98 -8.19 9.41
CA LEU A 131 3.62 -8.09 10.73
C LEU A 131 5.04 -8.67 10.71
N GLY A 132 5.25 -9.78 10.01
CA GLY A 132 6.59 -10.34 9.80
C GLY A 132 7.54 -9.37 9.10
N TYR A 133 7.07 -8.69 8.05
CA TYR A 133 7.87 -7.67 7.37
C TYR A 133 8.14 -6.44 8.24
N ILE A 134 7.14 -5.96 8.97
CA ILE A 134 7.29 -4.82 9.89
C ILE A 134 8.34 -5.13 10.95
N ASN A 135 8.26 -6.31 11.58
CA ASN A 135 9.24 -6.73 12.59
C ASN A 135 10.66 -6.74 12.01
N LEU A 136 10.85 -7.26 10.80
CA LEU A 136 12.15 -7.23 10.12
C LEU A 136 12.67 -5.79 9.90
N LEU A 137 11.78 -4.85 9.55
CA LEU A 137 12.12 -3.45 9.31
C LEU A 137 12.34 -2.66 10.61
N GLN A 138 11.65 -3.01 11.69
CA GLN A 138 11.92 -2.50 13.04
C GLN A 138 13.30 -2.92 13.52
N HIS A 139 13.67 -4.21 13.35
CA HIS A 139 15.03 -4.69 13.67
C HIS A 139 16.13 -3.98 12.86
N LYS A 140 15.81 -3.48 11.67
CA LYS A 140 16.72 -2.67 10.84
C LYS A 140 16.72 -1.18 11.20
N GLY A 141 15.93 -0.75 12.19
CA GLY A 141 15.81 0.66 12.57
C GLY A 141 15.13 1.53 11.51
N LEU A 142 14.27 0.94 10.67
CA LEU A 142 13.45 1.68 9.69
C LEU A 142 12.03 1.91 10.21
N LEU A 143 11.51 0.90 10.93
CA LEU A 143 10.26 0.84 11.70
C LEU A 143 10.37 1.47 13.10
N GLN A 144 9.37 2.23 13.61
CA GLN A 144 9.20 2.41 15.06
C GLN A 144 8.58 1.16 15.70
N ASP A 145 8.89 0.91 16.98
CA ASP A 145 8.42 -0.30 17.70
C ASP A 145 6.90 -0.36 17.91
N LYS A 146 6.25 0.80 18.03
CA LYS A 146 4.81 0.87 18.30
C LYS A 146 4.03 0.53 17.04
N ILE A 147 3.32 -0.59 17.09
CA ILE A 147 2.35 -1.03 16.08
C ILE A 147 0.94 -0.73 16.58
N GLU A 148 0.13 -0.12 15.72
CA GLU A 148 -1.31 0.08 15.95
C GLU A 148 -2.08 -0.82 14.99
N GLN A 149 -3.13 -1.49 15.49
CA GLN A 149 -4.02 -2.32 14.67
C GLN A 149 -5.46 -1.89 14.92
N PHE A 150 -6.25 -1.73 13.86
CA PHE A 150 -7.63 -1.27 13.96
C PHE A 150 -8.48 -1.71 12.77
N GLU A 151 -9.81 -1.66 12.94
CA GLU A 151 -10.76 -1.80 11.85
C GLU A 151 -10.92 -0.47 11.11
N VAL A 152 -10.96 -0.54 9.78
CA VAL A 152 -11.30 0.60 8.92
C VAL A 152 -12.82 0.73 8.86
N GLU A 153 -13.33 1.96 8.77
CA GLU A 153 -14.76 2.19 8.57
C GLU A 153 -15.29 1.46 7.33
N ASP A 154 -16.56 1.08 7.37
CA ASP A 154 -17.18 0.38 6.25
C ASP A 154 -17.29 1.32 5.05
N LEU A 155 -16.69 0.91 3.94
CA LEU A 155 -16.73 1.65 2.68
C LEU A 155 -17.83 1.04 1.79
N GLN A 156 -18.37 1.83 0.86
CA GLN A 156 -19.43 1.33 -0.01
C GLN A 156 -18.95 0.13 -0.83
N GLY A 157 -19.48 -1.06 -0.53
CA GLY A 157 -19.11 -2.32 -1.17
C GLY A 157 -17.89 -3.04 -0.57
N LEU A 158 -17.32 -2.54 0.52
CA LEU A 158 -16.17 -3.13 1.22
C LEU A 158 -16.36 -3.02 2.73
N VAL A 159 -16.43 -4.16 3.41
CA VAL A 159 -16.71 -4.25 4.86
C VAL A 159 -15.63 -5.12 5.49
N GLY A 160 -15.28 -4.82 6.74
CA GLY A 160 -14.34 -5.65 7.52
C GLY A 160 -12.87 -5.49 7.13
N LEU A 161 -12.52 -4.39 6.47
CA LEU A 161 -11.12 -4.03 6.24
C LEU A 161 -10.43 -3.75 7.58
N LYS A 162 -9.20 -4.25 7.71
CA LYS A 162 -8.34 -3.99 8.86
C LYS A 162 -7.09 -3.25 8.40
N ALA A 163 -6.44 -2.57 9.32
CA ALA A 163 -5.19 -1.89 9.02
C ALA A 163 -4.18 -2.03 10.15
N ILE A 164 -2.92 -2.12 9.74
CA ILE A 164 -1.76 -1.90 10.61
C ILE A 164 -1.25 -0.50 10.33
N ARG A 165 -0.94 0.25 11.38
CA ARG A 165 -0.28 1.56 11.29
C ARG A 165 0.97 1.56 12.14
N VAL A 166 2.06 2.02 11.55
CA VAL A 166 3.39 2.04 12.18
C VAL A 166 4.12 3.31 11.80
N GLY A 167 4.83 3.92 12.76
CA GLY A 167 5.64 5.11 12.50
C GLY A 167 6.93 4.79 11.77
N PHE A 168 7.37 5.67 10.88
CA PHE A 168 8.72 5.59 10.32
C PHE A 168 9.75 5.98 11.39
N HIS A 169 10.86 5.26 11.44
CA HIS A 169 12.03 5.66 12.21
C HIS A 169 12.88 6.60 11.34
N PHE A 170 13.26 7.73 11.91
CA PHE A 170 14.05 8.72 11.21
C PHE A 170 15.37 8.84 11.93
N GLN A 171 16.45 8.55 11.22
CA GLN A 171 17.78 8.81 11.73
C GLN A 171 18.00 10.32 11.73
N GLU A 172 18.20 10.90 12.91
CA GLU A 172 18.72 12.26 13.03
C GLU A 172 20.17 12.25 12.53
N GLN A 173 20.51 13.18 11.64
CA GLN A 173 21.90 13.50 11.27
C GLN A 173 22.42 14.62 12.17
#